data_AF-A0A176RSJ4-F1
#
_entry.id   AF-A0A176RSJ4-F1
#
_cell.length_a   1.000
_cell.length_b   1.000
_cell.length_c   1.000
_cell.angle_alpha   90.00
_cell.angle_beta   90.00
_cell.angle_gamma   90.00
#
_symmetry.space_group_name_H-M   'P 1'
#
loop_
_entity.id
_entity.type
_entity.pdbx_description
1 polymer ?
#
loop_
_entity_poly.entity_id
_entity_poly.type
_entity_poly.pdbx_seq_one_letter_code
_entity_poly.pdbx_strand_id
1 'polypeptide(L)'
;MQASRENISDSLGRRLKNWARKKHSHCYLCGVSLDFKDSNSYNAYTCEHLWPRAYGGNSIEDNLLPACQSCNSHKKGNFATWAMPAIQSLILGFQPSSQRLQEIDGCYKFALHYKIAQQLADQKRLNLKQAFLQLGPWTDVRVYNKNDVADFFNLENHEPHSHL
;
A
#
# COMPACT_ATOMS: atom_id res chain seq x y z
N MET A 1 3.13 25.10 -2.70
CA MET A 1 2.43 24.17 -3.60
C MET A 1 0.93 24.34 -3.43
N GLN A 2 0.21 24.73 -4.49
CA GLN A 2 -1.24 24.97 -4.45
C GLN A 2 -2.03 23.64 -4.41
N ALA A 3 -1.51 22.59 -5.05
CA ALA A 3 -2.15 21.28 -5.18
C ALA A 3 -2.32 20.50 -3.87
N SER A 4 -1.42 20.64 -2.88
CA SER A 4 -1.55 19.94 -1.59
C SER A 4 -2.68 20.48 -0.71
N ARG A 5 -3.20 21.68 -1.02
CA ARG A 5 -4.29 22.34 -0.28
C ARG A 5 -5.67 21.98 -0.82
N GLU A 6 -5.76 21.34 -1.99
CA GLU A 6 -7.02 20.96 -2.60
C GLU A 6 -7.53 19.65 -1.98
N ASN A 7 -8.63 19.75 -1.26
CA ASN A 7 -9.36 18.59 -0.77
C ASN A 7 -9.97 17.80 -1.94
N ILE A 8 -10.23 16.51 -1.70
CA ILE A 8 -11.00 15.70 -2.64
C ILE A 8 -12.38 16.34 -2.78
N SER A 9 -12.75 16.73 -4.00
CA SER A 9 -14.06 17.33 -4.24
C SER A 9 -15.18 16.32 -3.97
N ASP A 10 -16.35 16.78 -3.53
CA ASP A 10 -17.47 15.89 -3.19
C ASP A 10 -17.92 15.03 -4.37
N SER A 11 -17.83 15.55 -5.59
CA SER A 11 -18.17 14.83 -6.82
C SER A 11 -17.18 13.69 -7.07
N LEU A 12 -15.87 13.96 -6.94
CA LEU A 12 -14.82 12.96 -7.08
C LEU A 12 -14.93 11.89 -5.97
N GLY A 13 -15.12 12.31 -4.72
CA GLY A 13 -15.29 11.40 -3.58
C GLY A 13 -16.49 10.47 -3.76
N ARG A 14 -17.64 10.98 -4.18
CA ARG A 14 -18.84 10.17 -4.49
C ARG A 14 -18.58 9.18 -5.62
N ARG A 15 -17.91 9.62 -6.69
CA ARG A 15 -17.57 8.77 -7.84
C ARG A 15 -16.63 7.63 -7.44
N LEU A 16 -15.57 7.93 -6.68
CA LEU A 16 -14.62 6.93 -6.19
C LEU A 16 -15.27 5.95 -5.20
N LYS A 17 -16.12 6.43 -4.29
CA LYS A 17 -16.85 5.56 -3.36
C LYS A 17 -17.76 4.58 -4.12
N ASN A 18 -18.48 5.05 -5.13
CA ASN A 18 -19.34 4.21 -5.96
C ASN A 18 -18.56 3.19 -6.79
N TRP A 19 -17.42 3.59 -7.37
CA TRP A 19 -16.53 2.70 -8.09
C TRP A 19 -15.94 1.62 -7.16
N ALA A 20 -15.45 2.00 -5.98
CA ALA A 20 -14.92 1.08 -4.99
C ALA A 20 -15.97 0.06 -4.53
N ARG A 21 -17.19 0.50 -4.19
CA ARG A 21 -18.28 -0.42 -3.81
C ARG A 21 -18.60 -1.48 -4.85
N LYS A 22 -18.45 -1.16 -6.15
CA LYS A 22 -18.80 -2.07 -7.25
C LYS A 22 -17.65 -2.96 -7.71
N LYS A 23 -16.41 -2.46 -7.65
CA LYS A 23 -15.25 -3.10 -8.28
C LYS A 23 -14.07 -3.35 -7.35
N HIS A 24 -13.95 -2.59 -6.26
CA HIS A 24 -12.80 -2.63 -5.35
C HIS A 24 -13.27 -2.46 -3.90
N SER A 25 -14.05 -3.43 -3.41
CA SER A 25 -14.63 -3.42 -2.05
C SER A 25 -13.64 -3.83 -0.95
N HIS A 26 -12.36 -3.98 -1.31
CA HIS A 26 -11.28 -4.37 -0.40
C HIS A 26 -10.18 -3.31 -0.43
N CYS A 27 -9.48 -3.15 0.69
CA CYS A 27 -8.35 -2.25 0.82
C CYS A 27 -7.26 -2.63 -0.20
N TYR A 28 -6.83 -1.68 -1.04
CA TYR A 28 -5.79 -1.95 -2.04
C TYR A 28 -4.45 -2.36 -1.43
N LEU A 29 -4.21 -1.97 -0.18
CA LEU A 29 -3.00 -2.28 0.57
C LEU A 29 -3.09 -3.67 1.21
N CYS A 30 -4.00 -3.87 2.18
CA CYS A 30 -4.02 -5.09 3.00
C CYS A 30 -5.12 -6.09 2.66
N GLY A 31 -5.96 -5.82 1.66
CA GLY A 31 -7.00 -6.73 1.21
C GLY A 31 -8.21 -6.88 2.13
N VAL A 32 -8.27 -6.19 3.28
CA VAL A 32 -9.45 -6.26 4.17
C VAL A 32 -10.69 -5.68 3.49
N SER A 33 -11.85 -6.31 3.71
CA SER A 33 -13.15 -5.79 3.26
C SER A 33 -13.42 -4.41 3.86
N LEU A 34 -13.76 -3.44 3.01
CA LEU A 34 -14.00 -2.06 3.40
C LEU A 34 -15.42 -1.86 3.93
N ASP A 35 -15.53 -1.19 5.07
CA ASP A 35 -16.81 -0.74 5.59
C ASP A 35 -17.18 0.62 4.99
N PHE A 36 -18.27 0.67 4.22
CA PHE A 36 -18.75 1.89 3.57
C PHE A 36 -19.80 2.66 4.39
N LYS A 37 -20.20 2.10 5.56
CA LYS A 37 -21.26 2.59 6.44
C LYS A 37 -20.69 3.17 7.74
N ASP A 38 -19.86 2.39 8.45
CA ASP A 38 -19.23 2.85 9.68
C ASP A 38 -17.90 3.56 9.38
N SER A 39 -17.79 4.81 9.84
CA SER A 39 -16.59 5.64 9.64
C SER A 39 -15.59 5.53 10.78
N ASN A 40 -15.95 4.87 11.88
CA ASN A 40 -15.10 4.74 13.07
C ASN A 40 -14.38 3.37 13.15
N SER A 41 -14.72 2.43 12.26
CA SER A 41 -14.09 1.11 12.24
C SER A 41 -12.68 1.16 11.64
N TYR A 42 -11.82 0.24 12.06
CA TYR A 42 -10.45 0.14 11.52
C TYR A 42 -10.43 -0.14 10.00
N ASN A 43 -11.48 -0.80 9.50
CA ASN A 43 -11.71 -1.13 8.11
C ASN A 43 -12.62 -0.13 7.37
N ALA A 44 -12.95 1.02 7.98
CA ALA A 44 -13.73 2.08 7.34
C ALA A 44 -13.09 2.51 6.01
N TYR A 45 -13.94 2.69 4.99
CA TYR A 45 -13.56 3.14 3.67
C TYR A 45 -12.95 4.54 3.71
N THR A 46 -11.79 4.68 3.08
CA THR A 46 -11.16 5.97 2.82
C THR A 46 -10.67 6.06 1.37
N CYS A 47 -10.44 7.28 0.90
CA CYS A 47 -9.69 7.55 -0.33
C CYS A 47 -8.24 7.89 0.07
N GLU A 48 -7.32 7.04 -0.34
CA GLU A 48 -5.90 7.12 -0.01
C GLU A 48 -5.13 7.76 -1.18
N HIS A 49 -4.23 8.69 -0.88
CA HIS A 49 -3.38 9.36 -1.86
C HIS A 49 -2.08 8.59 -2.10
N LEU A 50 -1.91 7.99 -3.28
CA LEU A 50 -0.71 7.22 -3.63
C LEU A 50 0.56 8.05 -3.43
N TRP A 51 0.59 9.27 -3.97
CA TRP A 51 1.52 10.33 -3.61
C TRP A 51 0.88 11.22 -2.54
N PRO A 52 1.38 11.23 -1.29
CA PRO A 52 0.74 11.93 -0.18
C PRO A 52 0.65 13.44 -0.38
N ARG A 53 -0.42 14.04 0.15
CA ARG A 53 -0.59 15.50 0.15
C ARG A 53 0.53 16.25 0.86
N ALA A 54 1.09 15.67 1.93
CA ALA A 54 2.22 16.23 2.66
C ALA A 54 3.45 16.49 1.77
N TYR A 55 3.56 15.76 0.65
CA TYR A 55 4.64 15.88 -0.34
C TYR A 55 4.14 16.46 -1.67
N GLY A 56 3.02 17.19 -1.68
CA GLY A 56 2.51 17.87 -2.87
C GLY A 56 1.51 17.08 -3.71
N GLY A 57 1.03 15.93 -3.25
CA GLY A 57 0.06 15.10 -3.97
C GLY A 57 -1.26 15.82 -4.23
N ASN A 58 -1.72 15.76 -5.47
CA ASN A 58 -2.99 16.32 -5.90
C ASN A 58 -4.16 15.35 -5.66
N SER A 59 -5.36 15.89 -5.48
CA SER A 59 -6.59 15.12 -5.28
C SER A 59 -7.25 14.78 -6.62
N ILE A 60 -6.55 14.03 -7.47
CA ILE A 60 -7.08 13.54 -8.76
C ILE A 60 -7.34 12.04 -8.73
N GLU A 61 -8.17 11.55 -9.65
CA GLU A 61 -8.55 10.13 -9.70
C GLU A 61 -7.35 9.18 -9.81
N ASP A 62 -6.31 9.55 -10.55
CA ASP A 62 -5.11 8.71 -10.73
C ASP A 62 -4.21 8.64 -9.50
N ASN A 63 -4.37 9.58 -8.56
CA ASN A 63 -3.63 9.58 -7.30
C ASN A 63 -4.44 8.95 -6.15
N LEU A 64 -5.63 8.41 -6.41
CA LEU A 64 -6.56 7.95 -5.38
C LEU A 64 -6.91 6.46 -5.52
N LEU A 65 -6.77 5.72 -4.42
CA LEU A 65 -7.21 4.32 -4.28
C LEU A 65 -8.02 4.07 -3.00
N PRO A 66 -8.86 3.01 -2.96
CA PRO A 66 -9.68 2.71 -1.80
C PRO A 66 -8.85 1.96 -0.75
N ALA A 67 -8.75 2.52 0.45
CA ALA A 67 -8.03 1.90 1.55
C ALA A 67 -8.85 1.89 2.83
N CYS A 68 -8.53 0.99 3.75
CA CYS A 68 -9.06 1.06 5.09
C CYS A 68 -8.40 2.19 5.91
N GLN A 69 -9.14 2.72 6.87
CA GLN A 69 -8.67 3.74 7.82
C GLN A 69 -7.35 3.34 8.50
N SER A 70 -7.19 2.07 8.91
CA SER A 70 -5.95 1.56 9.49
C SER A 70 -4.75 1.69 8.55
N CYS A 71 -4.90 1.32 7.28
CA CYS A 71 -3.79 1.40 6.32
C CYS A 71 -3.48 2.84 5.93
N ASN A 72 -4.50 3.64 5.63
CA ASN A 72 -4.34 5.04 5.22
C ASN A 72 -3.66 5.85 6.34
N SER A 73 -4.11 5.69 7.59
CA SER A 73 -3.64 6.55 8.69
C SER A 73 -2.35 6.06 9.36
N HIS A 74 -2.16 4.74 9.49
CA HIS A 74 -1.08 4.19 10.33
C HIS A 74 -0.03 3.43 9.50
N LYS A 75 -0.45 2.46 8.68
CA LYS A 75 0.52 1.60 7.97
C LYS A 75 1.26 2.36 6.88
N LYS A 76 0.55 3.09 6.03
CA LYS A 76 1.15 3.98 5.03
C LYS A 76 1.42 5.37 5.62
N GLY A 77 0.44 5.94 6.32
CA GLY A 77 0.54 7.30 6.85
C GLY A 77 0.93 8.29 5.74
N ASN A 78 2.02 9.04 5.98
CA ASN A 78 2.54 10.01 5.02
C ASN A 78 3.72 9.48 4.18
N PHE A 79 4.02 8.19 4.18
CA PHE A 79 5.10 7.66 3.33
C PHE A 79 4.75 7.80 1.85
N ALA A 80 5.60 8.50 1.11
CA ALA A 80 5.48 8.71 -0.33
C ALA A 80 6.13 7.58 -1.14
N THR A 81 7.13 6.91 -0.58
CA THR A 81 7.87 5.83 -1.25
C THR A 81 8.23 4.74 -0.25
N TRP A 82 8.64 3.58 -0.77
CA TRP A 82 9.12 2.45 0.02
C TRP A 82 10.39 2.73 0.83
N ALA A 83 11.18 3.75 0.47
CA ALA A 83 12.45 4.06 1.12
C ALA A 83 12.31 4.99 2.33
N MET A 84 11.09 5.50 2.60
CA MET A 84 10.87 6.43 3.71
C MET A 84 10.70 5.78 5.08
N PRO A 85 10.05 4.60 5.22
CA PRO A 85 10.20 3.81 6.44
C PRO A 85 11.68 3.52 6.72
N ALA A 86 12.04 3.26 7.98
CA ALA A 86 13.42 2.96 8.39
C ALA A 86 13.87 1.56 7.93
N ILE A 87 13.83 1.29 6.63
CA ILE A 87 14.03 -0.04 6.02
C ILE A 87 15.37 -0.67 6.36
N GLN A 88 16.42 0.14 6.55
CA GLN A 88 17.76 -0.33 6.95
C GLN A 88 17.78 -0.88 8.37
N SER A 89 16.78 -0.56 9.19
CA SER A 89 16.65 -1.04 10.57
C SER A 89 15.81 -2.31 10.68
N LEU A 90 15.17 -2.77 9.60
CA LEU A 90 14.43 -4.03 9.60
C LEU A 90 15.40 -5.19 9.38
N ILE A 91 15.84 -5.81 10.48
CA ILE A 91 16.69 -7.00 10.47
C ILE A 91 16.07 -8.03 11.43
N LEU A 92 15.65 -9.17 10.90
CA LEU A 92 15.02 -10.26 11.68
C LEU A 92 15.97 -11.44 11.96
N GLY A 93 17.21 -11.36 11.48
CA GLY A 93 18.21 -12.43 11.61
C GLY A 93 17.99 -13.57 10.61
N PHE A 94 18.61 -14.72 10.87
CA PHE A 94 18.45 -15.91 10.04
C PHE A 94 17.19 -16.69 10.42
N GLN A 95 16.46 -17.17 9.41
CA GLN A 95 15.31 -18.07 9.55
C GLN A 95 14.29 -17.64 10.63
N PRO A 96 13.78 -16.39 10.59
CA PRO A 96 12.74 -15.96 11.53
C PRO A 96 11.47 -16.82 11.39
N SER A 97 10.74 -17.00 12.50
CA SER A 97 9.47 -17.73 12.49
C SER A 97 8.41 -17.02 11.63
N SER A 98 7.45 -17.76 11.10
CA SER A 98 6.31 -17.20 10.36
C SER A 98 5.54 -16.16 11.20
N GLN A 99 5.40 -16.40 12.51
CA GLN A 99 4.79 -15.44 13.42
C GLN A 99 5.59 -14.12 13.45
N ARG A 100 6.92 -14.21 13.62
CA ARG A 100 7.78 -13.03 13.68
C ARG A 100 7.73 -12.21 12.39
N LEU A 101 7.64 -12.88 11.24
CA LEU A 101 7.47 -12.24 9.93
C LEU A 101 6.15 -11.47 9.83
N GLN A 102 5.06 -11.97 10.43
CA GLN A 102 3.77 -11.28 10.39
C GLN A 102 3.65 -10.12 11.37
N GLU A 103 4.46 -10.11 12.43
CA GLU A 103 4.52 -9.07 13.46
C GLU A 103 5.31 -7.82 13.05
N ILE A 104 5.95 -7.81 11.87
CA ILE A 104 6.60 -6.60 11.39
C ILE A 104 5.57 -5.46 11.24
N ASP A 105 6.02 -4.24 11.52
CA ASP A 105 5.17 -3.06 11.41
C ASP A 105 4.55 -2.94 10.02
N GLY A 106 3.31 -2.45 9.97
CA GLY A 106 2.59 -2.23 8.72
C GLY A 106 3.30 -1.30 7.74
N CYS A 107 4.15 -0.38 8.23
CA CYS A 107 4.96 0.48 7.36
C CYS A 107 5.98 -0.30 6.53
N TYR A 108 6.54 -1.38 7.07
CA TYR A 108 7.41 -2.27 6.31
C TYR A 108 6.63 -3.09 5.29
N LYS A 109 5.43 -3.56 5.62
CA LYS A 109 4.55 -4.23 4.64
C LYS A 109 4.15 -3.28 3.50
N PHE A 110 3.86 -2.02 3.82
CA PHE A 110 3.66 -0.96 2.81
C PHE A 110 4.92 -0.78 1.94
N ALA A 111 6.10 -0.67 2.53
CA ALA A 111 7.34 -0.49 1.77
C ALA A 111 7.63 -1.66 0.82
N LEU A 112 7.48 -2.90 1.28
CA LEU A 112 7.61 -4.09 0.43
C LEU A 112 6.63 -4.05 -0.75
N HIS A 113 5.36 -3.76 -0.46
CA HIS A 113 4.31 -3.69 -1.48
C HIS A 113 4.55 -2.57 -2.50
N TYR A 114 4.92 -1.38 -2.05
CA TYR A 114 5.22 -0.24 -2.92
C TYR A 114 6.44 -0.52 -3.80
N LYS A 115 7.51 -1.12 -3.24
CA LYS A 115 8.71 -1.48 -3.99
C LYS A 115 8.37 -2.35 -5.20
N ILE A 116 7.53 -3.37 -5.01
CA ILE A 116 7.08 -4.24 -6.11
C ILE A 116 6.15 -3.49 -7.07
N ALA A 117 5.21 -2.68 -6.57
CA ALA A 117 4.33 -1.88 -7.43
C ALA A 117 5.12 -0.90 -8.32
N GLN A 118 6.17 -0.29 -7.80
CA GLN A 118 7.07 0.58 -8.56
C GLN A 118 7.82 -0.20 -9.65
N GLN A 119 8.39 -1.35 -9.31
CA GLN A 119 9.05 -2.22 -10.30
C GLN A 119 8.09 -2.63 -11.42
N LEU A 120 6.87 -3.03 -11.07
CA LEU A 120 5.83 -3.38 -12.02
C LEU A 120 5.44 -2.18 -12.92
N ALA A 121 5.34 -0.99 -12.33
CA ALA A 121 5.03 0.24 -13.05
C ALA A 121 6.09 0.55 -14.10
N ASP A 122 7.37 0.47 -13.72
CA ASP A 122 8.50 0.73 -14.60
C ASP A 122 8.57 -0.29 -15.75
N GLN A 123 8.46 -1.59 -15.42
CA GLN A 123 8.53 -2.68 -16.40
C GLN A 123 7.39 -2.63 -17.43
N LYS A 124 6.15 -2.34 -16.98
CA LYS A 124 4.96 -2.36 -17.83
C LYS A 124 4.56 -0.97 -18.34
N ARG A 125 5.34 0.07 -18.03
CA ARG A 125 5.03 1.48 -18.35
C ARG A 125 3.64 1.90 -17.87
N LEU A 126 3.28 1.47 -16.66
CA LEU A 126 2.02 1.80 -16.00
C LEU A 126 2.20 3.02 -15.09
N ASN A 127 1.12 3.73 -14.82
CA ASN A 127 1.11 4.61 -13.66
C ASN A 127 1.01 3.78 -12.36
N LEU A 128 1.34 4.39 -11.22
CA LEU A 128 1.40 3.68 -9.95
C LEU A 128 0.03 3.10 -9.53
N LYS A 129 -1.08 3.79 -9.85
CA LYS A 129 -2.44 3.29 -9.59
C LYS A 129 -2.71 2.00 -10.35
N GLN A 130 -2.41 1.98 -11.64
CA GLN A 130 -2.56 0.79 -12.49
C GLN A 130 -1.69 -0.36 -11.98
N ALA A 131 -0.45 -0.08 -11.58
CA ALA A 131 0.43 -1.09 -11.01
C ALA A 131 -0.13 -1.69 -9.71
N PHE A 132 -0.61 -0.86 -8.76
CA PHE A 132 -1.26 -1.35 -7.54
C PHE A 132 -2.52 -2.16 -7.83
N LEU A 133 -3.36 -1.71 -8.77
CA LEU A 133 -4.58 -2.44 -9.15
C LEU A 133 -4.26 -3.80 -9.80
N GLN A 134 -3.18 -3.88 -10.58
CA GLN A 134 -2.74 -5.12 -11.20
C GLN A 134 -2.06 -6.06 -10.21
N LEU A 135 -1.28 -5.51 -9.27
CA LEU A 135 -0.58 -6.26 -8.24
C LEU A 135 -1.55 -6.86 -7.21
N GLY A 136 -2.58 -6.10 -6.85
CA GLY A 136 -3.50 -6.46 -5.78
C GLY A 136 -2.93 -6.19 -4.39
N PRO A 137 -3.68 -6.50 -3.32
CA PRO A 137 -3.25 -6.28 -1.95
C PRO A 137 -2.07 -7.18 -1.58
N TRP A 138 -1.24 -6.72 -0.65
CA TRP A 138 -0.16 -7.54 -0.12
C TRP A 138 -0.69 -8.79 0.58
N THR A 139 0.16 -9.82 0.60
CA THR A 139 -0.05 -11.08 1.30
C THR A 139 0.89 -11.20 2.49
N ASP A 140 1.00 -12.40 3.04
CA ASP A 140 1.90 -12.70 4.16
C ASP A 140 3.35 -12.45 3.79
N VAL A 141 4.09 -11.88 4.75
CA VAL A 141 5.52 -11.63 4.59
C VAL A 141 6.30 -12.93 4.67
N ARG A 142 7.27 -13.10 3.78
CA ARG A 142 8.17 -14.26 3.74
C ARG A 142 9.58 -13.88 3.35
N VAL A 143 10.52 -14.79 3.62
CA VAL A 143 11.92 -14.67 3.26
C VAL A 143 12.14 -15.23 1.87
N TYR A 144 12.74 -14.45 0.97
CA TYR A 144 13.03 -14.85 -0.40
C TYR A 144 14.16 -15.89 -0.45
N ASN A 145 15.33 -15.57 0.10
CA ASN A 145 16.47 -16.46 0.24
C ASN A 145 16.65 -16.90 1.70
N LYS A 146 16.27 -18.15 2.00
CA LYS A 146 16.34 -18.73 3.35
C LYS A 146 17.76 -18.92 3.89
N ASN A 147 18.78 -18.81 3.04
CA ASN A 147 20.19 -18.93 3.41
C ASN A 147 20.84 -17.58 3.73
N ASP A 148 20.06 -16.50 3.71
CA ASP A 148 20.54 -15.14 3.97
C ASP A 148 19.74 -14.50 5.12
N VAL A 149 20.22 -13.38 5.63
CA VAL A 149 19.56 -12.61 6.69
C VAL A 149 18.20 -12.12 6.19
N ALA A 150 17.16 -12.24 7.01
CA ALA A 150 15.85 -11.67 6.75
C ALA A 150 15.86 -10.15 7.04
N ASP A 151 16.51 -9.40 6.16
CA ASP A 151 16.44 -7.94 6.10
C ASP A 151 15.36 -7.46 5.11
N PHE A 152 15.13 -6.15 5.02
CA PHE A 152 14.12 -5.61 4.11
C PHE A 152 14.28 -6.05 2.63
N PHE A 153 15.51 -6.26 2.15
CA PHE A 153 15.77 -6.60 0.76
C PHE A 153 15.59 -8.09 0.46
N ASN A 154 15.67 -8.93 1.49
CA ASN A 154 15.41 -10.36 1.43
C ASN A 154 13.99 -10.75 1.91
N LEU A 155 13.13 -9.77 2.16
CA LEU A 155 11.72 -9.97 2.49
C LEU A 155 10.81 -9.63 1.29
N GLU A 156 9.68 -10.32 1.22
CA GLU A 156 8.65 -10.10 0.19
C GLU A 156 7.25 -10.36 0.74
N ASN A 157 6.23 -9.74 0.13
CA ASN A 157 4.82 -9.87 0.52
C ASN A 157 3.87 -9.95 -0.69
N HIS A 158 4.39 -10.45 -1.81
CA HIS A 158 3.69 -10.75 -3.05
C HIS A 158 4.33 -11.99 -3.63
N GLU A 159 3.57 -13.04 -3.94
CA GLU A 159 4.10 -14.26 -4.59
C GLU A 159 5.11 -13.91 -5.69
N PRO A 160 6.21 -14.67 -5.85
CA PRO A 160 7.16 -14.40 -6.90
C PRO A 160 6.38 -14.44 -8.21
N HIS A 161 6.16 -13.27 -8.82
CA HIS A 161 5.50 -13.24 -10.11
C HIS A 161 6.35 -14.10 -11.03
N SER A 162 5.73 -15.12 -11.62
CA SER A 162 6.43 -16.17 -12.37
C SER A 162 7.29 -15.65 -13.52
N HIS A 163 7.19 -14.35 -13.84
CA HIS A 163 8.06 -13.63 -14.76
C HIS A 163 8.22 -12.17 -14.25
N LEU A 164 9.22 -11.95 -13.40
CA LEU A 164 10.02 -10.72 -13.39
C LEU A 164 11.28 -10.97 -14.21
#